data_AF-A0A2V6HM91-F1
#
_entry.id   AF-A0A2V6HM91-F1
#
_cell.length_a   1.000
_cell.length_b   1.000
_cell.length_c   1.000
_cell.angle_alpha   90.00
_cell.angle_beta   90.00
_cell.angle_gamma   90.00
#
_symmetry.space_group_name_H-M   'P 1'
#
loop_
_entity.id
_entity.type
_entity.pdbx_description
1 polymer ?
#
loop_
_entity_poly.entity_id
_entity_poly.type
_entity_poly.pdbx_seq_one_letter_code
_entity_poly.pdbx_strand_id
1 'polypeptide(L)'
;MSEATEKHSRLSRFGRWLAELLLVFVGVYAAFWLNNYQQHRQDAQRRDQILASLEQEFLKGIESGKIIGAKQERQAAEFRRALDAGEMPPLHPFVFTTDYSPGDIATLLQSGGVELLAVKTLMALRELESVIRWGLSDMQRYEKLSDALIVPNLDQDISFFYDPATKKLRKRFEMYPQALEATVKFAHDLERTKTELVKQIQTERQRNR
;
A
#
# COMPACT_ATOMS: atom_id res chain seq x y z
N MET A 1 20.69 -60.58 58.79
CA MET A 1 21.62 -60.57 57.63
C MET A 1 20.78 -60.93 56.41
N SER A 2 20.61 -60.15 55.34
CA SER A 2 21.22 -58.90 54.90
C SER A 2 20.21 -58.20 53.97
N GLU A 3 19.50 -57.19 54.47
CA GLU A 3 18.56 -56.33 53.71
C GLU A 3 19.29 -55.29 52.81
N ALA A 4 20.62 -55.36 52.71
CA ALA A 4 21.43 -54.32 52.08
C ALA A 4 21.58 -54.48 50.54
N THR A 5 21.22 -55.63 49.96
CA THR A 5 21.51 -55.92 48.55
C THR A 5 20.40 -55.50 47.58
N GLU A 6 19.17 -55.26 48.05
CA GLU A 6 18.04 -54.87 47.17
C GLU A 6 17.97 -53.35 46.91
N LYS A 7 18.43 -52.52 47.85
CA LYS A 7 18.37 -51.05 47.73
C LYS A 7 19.28 -50.50 46.63
N HIS A 8 20.46 -51.11 46.41
CA HIS A 8 21.40 -50.67 45.38
C HIS A 8 20.92 -50.91 43.95
N SER A 9 20.08 -51.93 43.72
CA SER A 9 19.59 -52.32 42.38
C SER A 9 18.43 -51.44 41.88
N ARG A 10 17.61 -50.89 42.79
CA ARG A 10 16.53 -49.96 42.42
C ARG A 10 17.05 -48.54 42.21
N LEU A 11 18.00 -48.07 43.03
CA LEU A 11 18.62 -46.74 42.89
C LEU A 11 19.43 -46.59 41.59
N SER A 12 20.17 -47.62 41.17
CA SER A 12 20.90 -47.57 39.88
C SER A 12 19.95 -47.63 38.68
N ARG A 13 18.85 -48.41 38.77
CA ARG A 13 17.78 -48.43 37.76
C ARG A 13 17.06 -47.09 37.66
N PHE A 14 16.78 -46.45 38.80
CA PHE A 14 16.13 -45.14 38.84
C PHE A 14 17.05 -44.04 38.27
N GLY A 15 18.34 -44.06 38.61
CA GLY A 15 19.33 -43.14 38.05
C GLY A 15 19.53 -43.31 36.55
N ARG A 16 19.50 -44.56 36.06
CA ARG A 16 19.52 -44.85 34.62
C ARG A 16 18.27 -44.34 33.90
N TRP A 17 17.09 -44.57 34.45
CA TRP A 17 15.83 -44.07 33.90
C TRP A 17 15.78 -42.52 33.90
N LEU A 18 16.27 -41.88 34.97
CA LEU A 18 16.37 -40.43 35.05
C LEU A 18 17.37 -39.85 34.04
N ALA A 19 18.51 -40.52 33.84
CA ALA A 19 19.50 -40.14 32.82
C ALA A 19 18.95 -40.30 31.40
N GLU A 20 18.23 -41.39 31.12
CA GLU A 20 17.52 -41.60 29.86
C GLU A 20 16.47 -40.51 29.61
N LEU A 21 15.71 -40.13 30.63
CA LEU A 21 14.69 -39.06 30.55
C LEU A 21 15.33 -37.68 30.32
N LEU A 22 16.43 -37.36 31.00
CA LEU A 22 17.19 -36.14 30.77
C LEU A 22 17.81 -36.09 29.37
N LEU A 23 18.32 -37.21 28.86
CA LEU A 23 18.92 -37.30 27.53
C LEU A 23 17.87 -37.07 26.43
N VAL A 24 16.68 -37.68 26.58
CA VAL A 24 15.54 -37.42 25.69
C VAL A 24 15.12 -35.94 25.77
N PHE A 25 15.04 -35.37 26.97
CA PHE A 25 14.66 -33.97 27.15
C PHE A 25 15.64 -33.00 26.49
N VAL A 26 16.95 -33.23 26.67
CA VAL A 26 18.01 -32.44 26.01
C VAL A 26 17.95 -32.60 24.50
N GLY A 27 17.70 -33.80 23.98
CA GLY A 27 17.54 -34.06 22.56
C GLY A 27 16.37 -33.31 21.94
N VAL A 28 15.20 -33.34 22.58
CA VAL A 28 14.00 -32.62 22.12
C VAL A 28 14.21 -31.10 22.20
N TYR A 29 14.81 -30.60 23.29
CA TYR A 29 15.10 -29.17 23.44
C TYR A 29 16.11 -28.69 22.39
N ALA A 30 17.17 -29.46 22.12
CA ALA A 30 18.16 -29.12 21.09
C ALA A 30 17.55 -29.14 19.68
N ALA A 31 16.72 -30.14 19.36
CA ALA A 31 16.01 -30.21 18.08
C ALA A 31 15.04 -29.04 17.90
N PHE A 32 14.30 -28.69 18.95
CA PHE A 32 13.40 -27.53 18.94
C PHE A 32 14.18 -26.22 18.77
N TRP A 33 15.30 -26.05 19.48
CA TRP A 33 16.15 -24.85 19.35
C TRP A 33 16.77 -24.71 17.96
N LEU A 34 17.26 -25.80 17.38
CA LEU A 34 17.81 -25.82 16.02
C LEU A 34 16.74 -25.49 14.98
N ASN A 35 15.56 -26.07 15.11
CA ASN A 35 14.44 -25.80 14.23
C ASN A 35 14.00 -24.33 14.33
N ASN A 36 13.91 -23.79 15.54
CA ASN A 36 13.53 -22.40 15.78
C ASN A 36 14.57 -21.41 15.19
N TYR A 37 15.87 -21.75 15.28
CA TYR A 37 16.93 -20.95 14.67
C TYR A 37 16.87 -20.95 13.13
N GLN A 38 16.61 -22.12 12.52
CA GLN A 38 16.45 -22.23 11.07
C GLN A 38 15.21 -21.49 10.58
N GLN A 39 14.10 -21.60 11.31
CA GLN A 39 12.85 -20.92 11.01
C GLN A 39 13.01 -19.39 11.06
N HIS A 40 13.64 -18.85 12.10
CA HIS A 40 13.93 -17.41 12.19
C HIS A 40 14.79 -16.88 11.02
N ARG A 41 15.75 -17.67 10.53
CA ARG A 41 16.52 -17.27 9.33
C ARG A 41 15.68 -17.28 8.07
N GLN A 42 14.79 -18.26 7.90
CA GLN A 42 13.89 -18.33 6.74
C GLN A 42 12.89 -17.17 6.75
N ASP A 43 12.31 -16.85 7.91
CA ASP A 43 11.37 -15.73 8.05
C ASP A 43 12.06 -14.40 7.79
N ALA A 44 13.30 -14.21 8.27
CA ALA A 44 14.08 -13.02 7.98
C ALA A 44 14.37 -12.86 6.48
N GLN A 45 14.70 -13.96 5.78
CA GLN A 45 14.92 -13.93 4.32
C GLN A 45 13.63 -13.63 3.55
N ARG A 46 12.51 -14.28 3.89
CA ARG A 46 11.21 -14.01 3.25
C ARG A 46 10.77 -12.56 3.47
N ARG A 47 10.93 -12.05 4.69
CA ARG A 47 10.64 -10.66 5.02
C ARG A 47 11.47 -9.68 4.20
N ASP A 48 12.79 -9.89 4.08
CA ASP A 48 13.63 -8.99 3.28
C ASP A 48 13.25 -9.04 1.79
N GLN A 49 12.88 -10.21 1.25
CA GLN A 49 12.38 -10.35 -0.11
C GLN A 49 11.08 -9.57 -0.35
N ILE A 50 10.13 -9.66 0.59
CA ILE A 50 8.86 -8.91 0.53
C ILE A 50 9.15 -7.41 0.59
N LEU A 51 9.94 -6.97 1.58
CA LEU A 51 10.28 -5.56 1.75
C LEU A 51 11.03 -4.99 0.54
N ALA A 52 11.96 -5.75 -0.04
CA ALA A 52 12.69 -5.34 -1.24
C ALA A 52 11.79 -5.24 -2.48
N SER A 53 10.85 -6.17 -2.65
CA SER A 53 9.89 -6.16 -3.76
C SER A 53 8.95 -4.95 -3.65
N LEU A 54 8.40 -4.72 -2.46
CA LEU A 54 7.56 -3.56 -2.16
C LEU A 54 8.31 -2.24 -2.37
N GLU A 55 9.55 -2.14 -1.90
CA GLU A 55 10.39 -0.96 -2.10
C GLU A 55 10.57 -0.65 -3.59
N GLN A 56 10.93 -1.66 -4.39
CA GLN A 56 11.14 -1.49 -5.82
C GLN A 56 9.85 -1.09 -6.56
N GLU A 57 8.73 -1.71 -6.21
CA GLU A 57 7.43 -1.40 -6.79
C GLU A 57 7.00 0.05 -6.49
N PHE A 58 7.12 0.48 -5.23
CA PHE A 58 6.75 1.83 -4.83
C PHE A 58 7.71 2.88 -5.42
N LEU A 59 9.01 2.61 -5.53
CA LEU A 59 9.95 3.51 -6.19
C LEU A 59 9.60 3.73 -7.67
N LYS A 60 9.30 2.65 -8.42
CA LYS A 60 8.80 2.76 -9.80
C LYS A 60 7.49 3.55 -9.86
N GLY A 61 6.58 3.30 -8.93
CA GLY A 61 5.31 4.00 -8.83
C GLY A 61 5.44 5.50 -8.50
N ILE A 62 6.45 5.90 -7.74
CA ILE A 62 6.77 7.31 -7.45
C ILE A 62 7.34 7.99 -8.70
N GLU A 63 8.28 7.35 -9.39
CA GLU A 63 8.89 7.91 -10.60
C GLU A 63 7.86 8.12 -11.71
N SER A 64 7.04 7.10 -11.98
CA SER A 64 5.92 7.22 -12.93
C SER A 64 4.89 8.26 -12.47
N GLY A 65 4.57 8.26 -11.17
CA GLY A 65 3.62 9.18 -10.56
C GLY A 65 4.01 10.65 -10.70
N LYS A 66 5.30 11.00 -10.62
CA LYS A 66 5.79 12.37 -10.80
C LYS A 66 5.54 12.93 -12.19
N ILE A 67 5.75 12.11 -13.22
CA ILE A 67 5.53 12.51 -14.62
C ILE A 67 4.03 12.78 -14.85
N ILE A 68 3.18 11.87 -14.35
CA ILE A 68 1.73 11.99 -14.47
C ILE A 68 1.22 13.18 -13.64
N GLY A 69 1.67 13.31 -12.39
CA GLY A 69 1.32 14.40 -11.48
C GLY A 69 1.64 15.77 -12.05
N ALA A 70 2.87 15.96 -12.56
CA ALA A 70 3.28 17.21 -13.20
C ALA A 70 2.42 17.57 -14.42
N LYS A 71 1.98 16.58 -15.20
CA LYS A 71 1.04 16.79 -16.31
C LYS A 71 -0.33 17.26 -15.80
N GLN A 72 -0.86 16.63 -14.74
CA GLN A 72 -2.14 16.98 -14.16
C GLN A 72 -2.11 18.37 -13.52
N GLU A 73 -1.04 18.71 -12.80
CA GLU A 73 -0.81 20.03 -12.24
C GLU A 73 -0.82 21.11 -13.32
N ARG A 74 -0.07 20.87 -14.40
CA ARG A 74 -0.01 21.78 -15.53
C ARG A 74 -1.38 21.98 -16.16
N GLN A 75 -2.13 20.91 -16.39
CA GLN A 75 -3.47 20.97 -16.98
C GLN A 75 -4.45 21.75 -16.08
N ALA A 76 -4.45 21.48 -14.78
CA ALA A 76 -5.29 22.17 -13.81
C ALA A 76 -4.94 23.67 -13.72
N ALA A 77 -3.64 23.99 -13.68
CA ALA A 77 -3.14 25.36 -13.60
C ALA A 77 -3.42 26.15 -14.89
N GLU A 78 -3.21 25.55 -16.07
CA GLU A 78 -3.52 26.17 -17.36
C GLU A 78 -5.01 26.45 -17.49
N PHE A 79 -5.88 25.50 -17.12
CA PHE A 79 -7.33 25.69 -17.14
C PHE A 79 -7.77 26.80 -16.17
N ARG A 80 -7.27 26.80 -14.93
CA ARG A 80 -7.55 27.84 -13.93
C ARG A 80 -7.10 29.21 -14.43
N ARG A 81 -5.88 29.31 -14.96
CA ARG A 81 -5.34 30.55 -15.50
C ARG A 81 -6.20 31.11 -16.64
N ALA A 82 -6.63 30.26 -17.56
CA ALA A 82 -7.51 30.66 -18.66
C ALA A 82 -8.86 31.17 -18.13
N LEU A 83 -9.47 30.47 -17.16
CA LEU A 83 -10.70 30.93 -16.51
C LEU A 83 -10.52 32.30 -15.83
N ASP A 84 -9.43 32.48 -15.08
CA ASP A 84 -9.16 33.71 -14.35
C ASP A 84 -8.86 34.89 -15.30
N ALA A 85 -8.32 34.60 -16.49
CA ALA A 85 -8.13 35.58 -17.57
C ALA A 85 -9.44 35.94 -18.30
N GLY A 86 -10.57 35.32 -17.94
CA GLY A 86 -11.85 35.49 -18.63
C GLY A 86 -11.87 34.84 -20.01
N GLU A 87 -11.07 33.81 -20.22
CA GLU A 87 -11.15 32.93 -21.38
C GLU A 87 -12.19 31.81 -21.13
N MET A 88 -12.57 31.11 -22.20
CA MET A 88 -13.50 29.98 -22.14
C MET A 88 -12.78 28.70 -22.62
N PRO A 89 -11.85 28.15 -21.82
CA PRO A 89 -11.09 26.96 -22.20
C PRO A 89 -12.01 25.75 -22.45
N PRO A 90 -11.73 24.90 -23.43
CA PRO A 90 -12.57 23.73 -23.71
C PRO A 90 -12.56 22.72 -22.57
N LEU A 91 -13.73 22.11 -22.32
CA LEU A 91 -13.88 21.00 -21.38
C LEU A 91 -13.60 19.69 -22.10
N HIS A 92 -12.77 18.84 -21.51
CA HIS A 92 -12.42 17.53 -22.05
C HIS A 92 -13.06 16.42 -21.22
N PRO A 93 -13.50 15.31 -21.83
CA PRO A 93 -13.97 14.18 -21.06
C PRO A 93 -12.92 13.66 -20.07
N PHE A 94 -13.37 13.27 -18.88
CA PHE A 94 -12.53 12.55 -17.93
C PHE A 94 -12.58 11.07 -18.25
N VAL A 95 -11.42 10.46 -18.45
CA VAL A 95 -11.28 9.00 -18.64
C VAL A 95 -10.20 8.53 -17.69
N PHE A 96 -10.57 7.69 -16.71
CA PHE A 96 -9.63 7.15 -15.73
C PHE A 96 -9.50 5.64 -15.92
N THR A 97 -8.35 5.21 -16.44
CA THR A 97 -8.01 3.79 -16.52
C THR A 97 -7.04 3.43 -15.41
N THR A 98 -7.39 2.44 -14.59
CA THR A 98 -6.48 1.86 -13.60
C THR A 98 -6.53 0.35 -13.67
N ASP A 99 -5.36 -0.27 -13.55
CA ASP A 99 -5.16 -1.70 -13.36
C ASP A 99 -5.14 -2.09 -11.86
N TYR A 100 -5.35 -1.12 -10.96
CA TYR A 100 -5.36 -1.36 -9.52
C TYR A 100 -6.49 -2.29 -9.10
N SER A 101 -6.13 -3.37 -8.40
CA SER A 101 -7.05 -4.26 -7.71
C SER A 101 -6.94 -4.07 -6.19
N PRO A 102 -8.04 -3.73 -5.49
CA PRO A 102 -8.04 -3.68 -4.01
C PRO A 102 -7.62 -5.01 -3.35
N GLY A 103 -7.73 -6.13 -4.08
CA GLY A 103 -7.36 -7.45 -3.59
C GLY A 103 -5.85 -7.68 -3.49
N ASP A 104 -5.03 -6.87 -4.15
CA ASP A 104 -3.59 -7.16 -4.31
C ASP A 104 -2.84 -6.95 -2.99
N ILE A 105 -3.10 -5.83 -2.30
CA ILE A 105 -2.57 -5.57 -0.96
C ILE A 105 -3.13 -6.60 0.05
N ALA A 106 -4.42 -6.92 -0.04
CA ALA A 106 -5.04 -7.88 0.86
C ALA A 106 -4.42 -9.28 0.69
N THR A 107 -4.15 -9.70 -0.54
CA THR A 107 -3.49 -10.97 -0.88
C THR A 107 -2.07 -11.01 -0.34
N LEU A 108 -1.31 -9.93 -0.49
CA LEU A 108 0.05 -9.82 0.07
C LEU A 108 0.06 -9.89 1.61
N LEU A 109 -0.92 -9.27 2.27
CA LEU A 109 -1.07 -9.34 3.72
C LEU A 109 -1.46 -10.76 4.19
N GLN A 110 -2.36 -11.42 3.46
CA GLN A 110 -2.83 -12.78 3.77
C GLN A 110 -1.77 -13.86 3.50
N SER A 111 -0.86 -13.65 2.53
CA SER A 111 0.22 -14.59 2.22
C SER A 111 1.39 -14.56 3.21
N GLY A 112 1.18 -14.02 4.43
CA GLY A 112 2.19 -13.92 5.48
C GLY A 112 2.70 -12.50 5.77
N GLY A 113 2.22 -11.48 5.06
CA GLY A 113 2.62 -10.08 5.29
C GLY A 113 2.28 -9.58 6.70
N VAL A 114 1.17 -10.03 7.30
CA VAL A 114 0.78 -9.65 8.67
C VAL A 114 1.76 -10.15 9.74
N GLU A 115 2.34 -11.33 9.54
CA GLU A 115 3.27 -11.94 10.51
C GLU A 115 4.71 -11.45 10.31
N LEU A 116 5.08 -11.11 9.06
CA LEU A 116 6.45 -10.79 8.70
C LEU A 116 6.78 -9.29 8.76
N LEU A 117 5.79 -8.39 8.60
CA LEU A 117 6.01 -6.95 8.53
C LEU A 117 5.80 -6.26 9.88
N ALA A 118 6.57 -5.19 10.13
CA ALA A 118 6.36 -4.38 11.32
C ALA A 118 4.98 -3.70 11.29
N VAL A 119 4.36 -3.55 12.48
CA VAL A 119 3.06 -2.88 12.65
C VAL A 119 3.01 -1.50 11.97
N LYS A 120 4.09 -0.72 12.07
CA LYS A 120 4.19 0.60 11.42
C LYS A 120 4.10 0.52 9.89
N THR A 121 4.69 -0.52 9.30
CA THR A 121 4.66 -0.77 7.85
C THR A 121 3.28 -1.25 7.42
N LEU A 122 2.62 -2.09 8.22
CA LEU A 122 1.23 -2.48 8.01
C LEU A 122 0.27 -1.27 8.06
N MET A 123 0.46 -0.36 9.03
CA MET A 123 -0.31 0.87 9.11
C MET A 123 -0.08 1.79 7.90
N ALA A 124 1.17 1.93 7.45
CA ALA A 124 1.50 2.73 6.26
C ALA A 124 0.93 2.12 4.96
N LEU A 125 0.92 0.79 4.84
CA LEU A 125 0.25 0.09 3.73
C LEU A 125 -1.26 0.35 3.73
N ARG A 126 -1.90 0.28 4.89
CA ARG A 126 -3.33 0.57 5.04
C ARG A 126 -3.66 2.03 4.70
N GLU A 127 -2.80 2.97 5.08
CA GLU A 127 -2.97 4.38 4.73
C GLU A 127 -2.86 4.58 3.20
N LEU A 128 -1.88 3.94 2.55
CA LEU A 128 -1.77 3.96 1.10
C LEU A 128 -3.04 3.41 0.42
N GLU A 129 -3.55 2.28 0.90
CA GLU A 129 -4.79 1.68 0.39
C GLU A 129 -5.99 2.63 0.55
N SER A 130 -6.09 3.31 1.69
CA SER A 130 -7.12 4.32 1.95
C SER A 130 -7.06 5.46 0.94
N VAL A 131 -5.87 6.03 0.72
CA VAL A 131 -5.66 7.11 -0.27
C VAL A 131 -6.07 6.66 -1.66
N ILE A 132 -5.62 5.46 -2.10
CA ILE A 132 -6.00 4.90 -3.41
C ILE A 132 -7.52 4.76 -3.52
N ARG A 133 -8.16 4.15 -2.54
CA ARG A 133 -9.61 3.89 -2.56
C ARG A 133 -10.43 5.18 -2.64
N TRP A 134 -10.08 6.19 -1.84
CA TRP A 134 -10.76 7.48 -1.87
C TRP A 134 -10.55 8.20 -3.21
N GLY A 135 -9.31 8.25 -3.71
CA GLY A 135 -9.02 8.88 -5.00
C GLY A 135 -9.73 8.22 -6.18
N LEU A 136 -9.76 6.88 -6.22
CA LEU A 136 -10.50 6.15 -7.24
C LEU A 136 -12.02 6.38 -7.16
N SER A 137 -12.56 6.50 -5.94
CA SER A 137 -13.99 6.82 -5.75
C SER A 137 -14.33 8.21 -6.28
N ASP A 138 -13.47 9.20 -6.03
CA ASP A 138 -13.63 10.55 -6.58
C ASP A 138 -13.51 10.56 -8.11
N MET A 139 -12.51 9.89 -8.67
CA MET A 139 -12.32 9.76 -10.12
C MET A 139 -13.53 9.16 -10.80
N GLN A 140 -14.06 8.03 -10.28
CA GLN A 140 -15.27 7.40 -10.81
C GLN A 140 -16.49 8.32 -10.76
N ARG A 141 -16.61 9.12 -9.70
CA ARG A 141 -17.69 10.11 -9.61
C ARG A 141 -17.56 11.18 -10.70
N TYR A 142 -16.36 11.70 -10.91
CA TYR A 142 -16.11 12.73 -11.93
C TYR A 142 -16.24 12.21 -13.36
N GLU A 143 -15.83 10.96 -13.61
CA GLU A 143 -16.06 10.27 -14.89
C GLU A 143 -17.56 10.17 -15.19
N LYS A 144 -18.37 9.69 -14.24
CA LYS A 144 -19.84 9.65 -14.40
C LYS A 144 -20.46 11.02 -14.67
N LEU A 145 -19.97 12.07 -13.99
CA LEU A 145 -20.43 13.44 -14.25
C LEU A 145 -19.99 13.93 -15.63
N SER A 146 -18.80 13.56 -16.08
CA SER A 146 -18.28 13.86 -17.41
C SER A 146 -19.12 13.18 -18.50
N ASP A 147 -19.42 11.89 -18.34
CA ASP A 147 -20.24 11.10 -19.25
C ASP A 147 -21.67 11.62 -19.34
N ALA A 148 -22.20 12.15 -18.23
CA ALA A 148 -23.56 12.69 -18.19
C ALA A 148 -23.67 14.13 -18.74
N LEU A 149 -22.65 14.97 -18.54
CA LEU A 149 -22.74 16.41 -18.78
C LEU A 149 -21.84 16.93 -19.91
N ILE A 150 -20.66 16.34 -20.09
CA ILE A 150 -19.64 16.81 -21.04
C ILE A 150 -19.72 15.99 -22.33
N VAL A 151 -19.59 14.66 -22.23
CA VAL A 151 -19.54 13.76 -23.40
C VAL A 151 -20.71 13.96 -24.38
N PRO A 152 -21.98 14.09 -23.94
CA PRO A 152 -23.11 14.24 -24.86
C PRO A 152 -23.15 15.59 -25.58
N ASN A 153 -22.31 16.54 -25.19
CA ASN A 153 -22.36 17.93 -25.65
C ASN A 153 -21.03 18.40 -26.26
N LEU A 154 -20.15 17.47 -26.66
CA LEU A 154 -18.83 17.79 -27.24
C LEU A 154 -18.91 18.50 -28.59
N ASP A 155 -20.02 18.35 -29.30
CA ASP A 155 -20.32 19.01 -30.57
C ASP A 155 -20.97 20.39 -30.40
N GLN A 156 -21.36 20.75 -29.16
CA GLN A 156 -21.97 22.04 -28.86
C GLN A 156 -20.92 23.16 -28.88
N ASP A 157 -21.38 24.38 -29.16
CA ASP A 157 -20.56 25.58 -29.02
C ASP A 157 -20.09 25.79 -27.57
N ILE A 158 -18.95 26.45 -27.39
CA ILE A 158 -18.36 26.72 -26.07
C ILE A 158 -19.33 27.48 -25.14
N SER A 159 -20.25 28.29 -25.67
CA SER A 159 -21.31 28.97 -24.91
C SER A 159 -22.36 28.04 -24.29
N PHE A 160 -22.36 26.75 -24.64
CA PHE A 160 -23.12 25.74 -23.92
C PHE A 160 -22.55 25.49 -22.52
N PHE A 161 -21.22 25.55 -22.38
CA PHE A 161 -20.49 25.34 -21.14
C PHE A 161 -20.33 26.62 -20.32
N TYR A 162 -20.22 27.75 -21.00
CA TYR A 162 -19.95 29.05 -20.41
C TYR A 162 -21.15 29.99 -20.54
N ASP A 163 -21.29 30.92 -19.62
CA ASP A 163 -22.15 32.08 -19.81
C ASP A 163 -21.42 33.11 -20.70
N PRO A 164 -21.93 33.46 -21.89
CA PRO A 164 -21.23 34.36 -22.80
C PRO A 164 -21.11 35.80 -22.27
N ALA A 165 -22.00 36.23 -21.36
CA ALA A 165 -21.97 37.58 -20.80
C ALA A 165 -20.92 37.69 -19.68
N THR A 166 -20.87 36.69 -18.80
CA THR A 166 -19.95 36.70 -17.64
C THR A 166 -18.63 35.96 -17.91
N LYS A 167 -18.55 35.19 -19.00
CA LYS A 167 -17.47 34.27 -19.37
C LYS A 167 -17.15 33.22 -18.31
N LYS A 168 -18.06 33.00 -17.35
CA LYS A 168 -17.90 32.00 -16.29
C LYS A 168 -18.49 30.67 -16.71
N LEU A 169 -17.96 29.59 -16.13
CA LEU A 169 -18.59 28.28 -16.22
C LEU A 169 -20.01 28.36 -15.68
N ARG A 170 -20.96 27.77 -16.42
CA ARG A 170 -22.31 27.60 -15.89
C ARG A 170 -22.26 26.63 -14.71
N LYS A 171 -23.14 26.83 -13.73
CA LYS A 171 -23.17 26.08 -12.46
C LYS A 171 -23.04 24.55 -12.60
N ARG A 172 -23.68 23.96 -13.60
CA ARG A 172 -23.62 22.50 -13.86
C ARG A 172 -22.23 21.97 -14.24
N PHE A 173 -21.33 22.84 -14.68
CA PHE A 173 -19.96 22.50 -15.10
C PHE A 173 -18.88 22.95 -14.10
N GLU A 174 -19.26 23.56 -12.97
CA GLU A 174 -18.32 23.92 -11.90
C GLU A 174 -17.60 22.69 -11.29
N MET A 175 -18.15 21.49 -11.50
CA MET A 175 -17.48 20.22 -11.14
C MET A 175 -16.17 20.00 -11.90
N TYR A 176 -16.00 20.60 -13.07
CA TYR A 176 -14.84 20.36 -13.93
C TYR A 176 -13.52 20.87 -13.34
N PRO A 177 -13.37 22.15 -12.96
CA PRO A 177 -12.17 22.60 -12.26
C PRO A 177 -11.96 21.86 -10.92
N GLN A 178 -13.03 21.49 -10.22
CA GLN A 178 -12.93 20.69 -8.98
C GLN A 178 -12.35 19.29 -9.25
N ALA A 179 -12.73 18.66 -10.36
CA ALA A 179 -12.21 17.35 -10.77
C ALA A 179 -10.73 17.41 -11.14
N LEU A 180 -10.29 18.48 -11.83
CA LEU A 180 -8.88 18.73 -12.13
C LEU A 180 -8.07 18.89 -10.84
N GLU A 181 -8.55 19.72 -9.91
CA GLU A 181 -7.89 19.93 -8.61
C GLU A 181 -7.87 18.64 -7.76
N ALA A 182 -8.95 17.86 -7.75
CA ALA A 182 -9.01 16.59 -7.05
C ALA A 182 -8.00 15.57 -7.62
N THR A 183 -7.81 15.55 -8.93
CA THR A 183 -6.82 14.68 -9.60
C THR A 183 -5.39 15.06 -9.21
N VAL A 184 -5.09 16.36 -9.15
CA VAL A 184 -3.80 16.88 -8.67
C VAL A 184 -3.57 16.51 -7.20
N LYS A 185 -4.57 16.77 -6.34
CA LYS A 185 -4.49 16.42 -4.92
C LYS A 185 -4.25 14.93 -4.72
N PHE A 186 -4.95 14.08 -5.47
CA PHE A 186 -4.76 12.63 -5.40
C PHE A 186 -3.34 12.22 -5.81
N ALA A 187 -2.79 12.79 -6.88
CA ALA A 187 -1.42 12.52 -7.31
C ALA A 187 -0.40 12.87 -6.20
N HIS A 188 -0.55 14.04 -5.56
CA HIS A 188 0.29 14.45 -4.44
C HIS A 188 0.14 13.55 -3.22
N ASP A 189 -1.09 13.20 -2.84
CA ASP A 189 -1.35 12.32 -1.70
C ASP A 189 -0.76 10.93 -1.95
N LEU A 190 -0.87 10.39 -3.17
CA LEU A 190 -0.21 9.14 -3.56
C LEU A 190 1.31 9.21 -3.49
N GLU A 191 1.92 10.26 -4.06
CA GLU A 191 3.37 10.44 -4.03
C GLU A 191 3.89 10.52 -2.59
N ARG A 192 3.23 11.33 -1.76
CA ARG A 192 3.57 11.53 -0.35
C ARG A 192 3.50 10.21 0.41
N THR A 193 2.36 9.53 0.34
CA THR A 193 2.14 8.28 1.10
C THR A 193 3.05 7.16 0.62
N LYS A 194 3.30 7.02 -0.69
CA LYS A 194 4.28 6.05 -1.21
C LYS A 194 5.70 6.37 -0.72
N THR A 195 6.09 7.64 -0.72
CA THR A 195 7.41 8.07 -0.24
C THR A 195 7.59 7.80 1.26
N GLU A 196 6.58 8.08 2.07
CA GLU A 196 6.56 7.76 3.50
C GLU A 196 6.67 6.25 3.73
N LEU A 197 5.94 5.44 2.95
CA LEU A 197 6.00 3.98 3.03
C LEU A 197 7.38 3.43 2.64
N VAL A 198 8.01 3.94 1.58
CA VAL A 198 9.38 3.55 1.20
C VAL A 198 10.37 3.85 2.33
N LYS A 199 10.30 5.04 2.95
CA LYS A 199 11.15 5.39 4.10
C LYS A 199 10.94 4.43 5.27
N GLN A 200 9.70 4.05 5.53
CA GLN A 200 9.34 3.11 6.59
C GLN A 200 9.87 1.70 6.28
N ILE A 201 9.74 1.23 5.04
CA ILE A 201 10.32 -0.04 4.57
C ILE A 201 11.84 -0.04 4.75
N GLN A 202 12.53 1.02 4.29
CA GLN A 202 13.98 1.13 4.44
C GLN A 202 14.43 1.14 5.91
N THR A 203 13.68 1.84 6.77
CA THR A 203 13.93 1.86 8.23
C THR A 203 13.76 0.46 8.83
N GLU A 204 12.73 -0.27 8.41
CA GLU A 204 12.50 -1.64 8.87
C GLU A 204 13.62 -2.57 8.41
N ARG A 205 14.05 -2.48 7.15
CA ARG A 205 15.17 -3.29 6.64
C ARG A 205 16.47 -3.01 7.38
N GLN A 206 16.77 -1.74 7.70
CA GLN A 206 17.98 -1.36 8.44
C GLN A 206 17.98 -1.86 9.88
N ARG A 207 16.84 -1.89 10.56
CA ARG A 207 16.73 -2.35 11.96
C ARG A 207 16.89 -3.86 12.12
N ASN A 208 16.70 -4.62 11.04
CA ASN A 208 16.73 -6.09 11.06
C ASN A 208 17.92 -6.67 10.27
N ARG A 209 18.86 -5.81 9.84
CA ARG A 209 20.20 -6.20 9.37
C ARG A 209 21.15 -6.22 10.55
#